data_AF-A0A5D0QM37-F1
#
_entry.id   AF-A0A5D0QM37-F1
#
_cell.length_a   1.000
_cell.length_b   1.000
_cell.length_c   1.000
_cell.angle_alpha   90.00
_cell.angle_beta   90.00
_cell.angle_gamma   90.00
#
_symmetry.space_group_name_H-M   'P 1'
#
loop_
_entity.id
_entity.type
_entity.pdbx_description
1 polymer ?
#
loop_
_entity_poly.entity_id
_entity_poly.type
_entity_poly.pdbx_seq_one_letter_code
_entity_poly.pdbx_strand_id
1 'polypeptide(L)'
;MRLPPSDFPAENPRTQTRPFHTLTVVCNVKNAMTLIEKAVEILRKEGYTVIQWFEPDNQSRFEPKVLFEGKEFDLIKVYELFEILDFPILDARRVYCKDPIYDEQDIEIGENWTDPYNELTFAI
;
A
#
# COMPACT_ATOMS: atom_id res chain seq x y z
N MET A 1 2.93 11.29 67.03
CA MET A 1 2.22 10.22 66.28
C MET A 1 2.74 10.23 64.86
N ARG A 2 3.27 9.11 64.36
CA ARG A 2 3.88 8.98 63.02
C ARG A 2 2.78 8.68 62.00
N LEU A 3 2.66 9.49 60.94
CA LEU A 3 1.84 9.17 59.76
C LEU A 3 2.56 8.09 58.91
N PRO A 4 1.86 7.15 58.27
CA PRO A 4 2.48 6.18 57.37
C PRO A 4 2.90 6.86 56.06
N PRO A 5 3.97 6.41 55.38
CA PRO A 5 4.28 6.85 54.04
C PRO A 5 3.22 6.32 53.07
N SER A 6 2.66 7.24 52.29
CA SER A 6 1.69 6.96 51.23
C SER A 6 2.43 6.40 50.01
N ASP A 7 2.21 5.13 49.70
CA ASP A 7 2.65 4.44 48.47
C ASP A 7 1.85 4.92 47.24
N PHE A 8 2.05 6.18 46.84
CA PHE A 8 1.64 6.65 45.51
C PHE A 8 2.90 6.89 44.68
N PRO A 9 3.14 6.13 43.60
CA PRO A 9 4.24 6.45 42.69
C PRO A 9 3.92 7.80 42.03
N ALA A 10 4.91 8.70 42.09
CA ALA A 10 4.90 9.98 41.40
C ALA A 10 4.44 9.80 39.95
N GLU A 11 3.47 10.61 39.55
CA GLU A 11 2.94 10.66 38.19
C GLU A 11 4.10 10.76 37.19
N ASN A 12 4.28 9.72 36.38
CA ASN A 12 5.19 9.72 35.26
C ASN A 12 4.70 10.79 34.27
N PRO A 13 5.49 11.82 33.90
CA PRO A 13 5.05 12.91 33.04
C PRO A 13 4.83 12.51 31.57
N ARG A 14 4.76 11.20 31.26
CA ARG A 14 4.63 10.66 29.90
C ARG A 14 3.21 10.34 29.45
N THR A 15 2.19 10.52 30.28
CA THR A 15 0.79 10.38 29.87
C THR A 15 0.14 11.74 29.63
N GLN A 16 0.77 12.55 28.77
CA GLN A 16 0.03 13.60 28.07
C GLN A 16 -0.64 12.92 26.87
N THR A 17 -1.84 12.40 27.07
CA THR A 17 -2.72 12.00 25.96
C THR A 17 -3.02 13.25 25.18
N ARG A 18 -2.26 13.47 24.09
CA ARG A 18 -2.59 14.49 23.10
C ARG A 18 -4.06 14.29 22.71
N PRO A 19 -4.86 15.36 22.61
CA PRO A 19 -6.20 15.21 22.06
C PRO A 19 -6.03 14.60 20.66
N PHE A 20 -6.58 13.41 20.46
CA PHE A 20 -6.75 12.84 19.13
C PHE A 20 -7.52 13.88 18.32
N HIS A 21 -6.81 14.63 17.49
CA HIS A 21 -7.45 15.34 16.41
C HIS A 21 -8.03 14.24 15.53
N THR A 22 -9.35 14.06 15.60
CA THR A 22 -10.11 13.42 14.54
C THR A 22 -9.93 14.29 13.31
N LEU A 23 -8.80 14.11 12.61
CA LEU A 23 -8.57 14.69 11.31
C LEU A 23 -9.61 14.07 10.40
N THR A 24 -10.62 14.85 10.07
CA THR A 24 -11.61 14.56 9.05
C THR A 24 -10.87 14.13 7.78
N VAL A 25 -10.85 12.83 7.49
CA VAL A 25 -10.19 12.20 6.32
C VAL A 25 -11.02 12.52 5.07
N VAL A 26 -11.06 13.79 4.69
CA VAL A 26 -11.54 14.27 3.38
C VAL A 26 -10.36 14.84 2.58
N CYS A 27 -9.15 14.77 3.14
CA CYS A 27 -7.92 15.04 2.42
C CYS A 27 -7.53 13.82 1.55
N ASN A 28 -7.39 14.11 0.26
CA ASN A 28 -6.40 13.53 -0.67
C ASN A 28 -6.76 12.37 -1.60
N VAL A 29 -8.05 12.07 -1.85
CA VAL A 29 -8.41 11.22 -3.02
C VAL A 29 -7.83 11.81 -4.32
N LYS A 30 -7.95 13.13 -4.52
CA LYS A 30 -7.39 13.84 -5.68
C LYS A 30 -5.85 13.77 -5.76
N ASN A 31 -5.17 13.92 -4.62
CA ASN A 31 -3.71 13.88 -4.58
C ASN A 31 -3.19 12.46 -4.82
N ALA A 32 -3.89 11.45 -4.30
CA ALA A 32 -3.60 10.04 -4.57
C ALA A 32 -3.80 9.70 -6.05
N MET A 33 -4.89 10.17 -6.68
CA MET A 33 -5.09 10.01 -8.12
C MET A 33 -3.95 10.63 -8.93
N THR A 34 -3.60 11.89 -8.66
CA THR A 34 -2.50 12.56 -9.37
C THR A 34 -1.16 11.84 -9.17
N LEU A 35 -0.92 11.25 -7.99
CA LEU A 35 0.28 10.46 -7.74
C LEU A 35 0.31 9.19 -8.59
N ILE A 36 -0.79 8.45 -8.62
CA ILE A 36 -0.93 7.20 -9.40
C ILE A 36 -0.79 7.50 -10.89
N GLU A 37 -1.46 8.53 -11.40
CA GLU A 37 -1.37 8.95 -12.81
C GLU A 37 0.07 9.25 -13.22
N LYS A 38 0.81 9.99 -12.38
CA LYS A 38 2.24 10.27 -12.61
C LYS A 38 3.09 9.00 -12.59
N ALA A 39 2.85 8.10 -11.63
CA ALA A 39 3.57 6.83 -11.56
C ALA A 39 3.35 6.00 -12.83
N VAL A 40 2.10 5.93 -13.31
CA VAL A 40 1.74 5.24 -14.56
C VAL A 40 2.40 5.88 -15.77
N GLU A 41 2.44 7.22 -15.84
CA GLU A 41 3.11 7.94 -16.93
C GLU A 41 4.62 7.62 -16.98
N ILE A 42 5.29 7.65 -15.83
CA ILE A 42 6.72 7.32 -15.74
C ILE A 42 6.96 5.87 -16.16
N LEU A 43 6.19 4.92 -15.63
CA LEU A 43 6.32 3.51 -15.99
C LEU A 43 6.19 3.27 -17.49
N ARG A 44 5.18 3.89 -18.12
CA ARG A 44 4.98 3.79 -19.58
C ARG A 44 6.13 4.41 -20.35
N LYS A 45 6.68 5.54 -19.88
CA LYS A 45 7.82 6.21 -20.49
C LYS A 45 9.10 5.37 -20.42
N GLU A 46 9.28 4.62 -19.33
CA GLU A 46 10.38 3.66 -19.16
C GLU A 46 10.14 2.33 -19.89
N GLY A 47 9.00 2.17 -20.56
CA GLY A 47 8.69 1.02 -21.41
C GLY A 47 7.98 -0.14 -20.71
N TYR A 48 7.47 0.06 -19.49
CA TYR A 48 6.73 -0.97 -18.76
C TYR A 48 5.23 -0.99 -19.15
N THR A 49 4.68 -2.19 -19.27
CA THR A 49 3.24 -2.40 -19.44
C THR A 49 2.55 -2.32 -18.09
N VAL A 50 1.71 -1.30 -17.88
CA VAL A 50 0.86 -1.18 -16.69
C VAL A 50 -0.43 -1.96 -16.91
N ILE A 51 -0.70 -2.91 -16.02
CA ILE A 51 -1.82 -3.86 -16.10
C ILE A 51 -3.07 -3.27 -15.46
N GLN A 52 -2.89 -2.73 -14.26
CA GLN A 52 -3.97 -2.20 -13.45
C GLN A 52 -3.44 -1.11 -12.54
N TRP A 53 -4.24 -0.07 -12.36
CA TRP A 53 -4.05 0.88 -11.29
C TRP A 53 -5.38 1.02 -10.57
N PHE A 54 -5.29 1.21 -9.26
CA PHE A 54 -6.43 1.15 -8.37
C PHE A 54 -6.71 2.57 -7.88
N GLU A 55 -7.89 3.10 -8.19
CA GLU A 55 -8.31 4.45 -7.78
C GLU A 55 -8.95 4.44 -6.38
N PRO A 56 -8.69 5.45 -5.53
CA PRO A 56 -9.29 5.50 -4.21
C PRO A 56 -10.82 5.68 -4.31
N ASP A 57 -11.59 4.66 -3.93
CA ASP A 57 -13.05 4.76 -3.83
C ASP A 57 -13.49 5.24 -2.44
N ASN A 58 -14.60 5.96 -2.38
CA ASN A 58 -15.05 6.75 -1.22
C ASN A 58 -15.50 5.92 0.01
N GLN A 59 -15.43 4.58 0.00
CA GLN A 59 -16.10 3.75 1.00
C GLN A 59 -15.26 2.77 1.82
N SER A 60 -13.97 2.53 1.53
CA SER A 60 -13.15 1.71 2.44
C SER A 60 -11.67 1.80 2.10
N ARG A 61 -10.83 2.04 3.14
CA ARG A 61 -9.36 1.83 3.19
C ARG A 61 -8.76 1.38 1.87
N PHE A 62 -8.52 2.33 0.99
CA PHE A 62 -8.04 2.03 -0.34
C PHE A 62 -6.58 2.44 -0.43
N GLU A 63 -5.71 1.47 -0.69
CA GLU A 63 -4.28 1.68 -0.84
C GLU A 63 -3.98 2.00 -2.31
N PRO A 64 -3.42 3.18 -2.63
CA PRO A 64 -3.11 3.54 -4.00
C PRO A 64 -2.01 2.62 -4.50
N LYS A 65 -2.27 1.92 -5.60
CA LYS A 65 -1.30 0.96 -6.12
C LYS A 65 -1.34 0.83 -7.63
N VAL A 66 -0.19 0.46 -8.18
CA VAL A 66 0.03 0.23 -9.60
C VAL A 66 0.61 -1.16 -9.79
N LEU A 67 0.03 -1.92 -10.72
CA LEU A 67 0.57 -3.19 -11.20
C LEU A 67 1.13 -3.05 -12.60
N PHE A 68 2.29 -3.66 -12.81
CA PHE A 68 2.96 -3.68 -14.11
C PHE A 68 3.64 -5.02 -14.37
N GLU A 69 3.80 -5.34 -15.65
CA GLU A 69 4.50 -6.54 -16.09
C GLU A 69 6.01 -6.38 -15.95
N GLY A 70 6.72 -7.46 -15.65
CA GLY A 70 8.17 -7.48 -15.63
C GLY A 70 8.75 -8.60 -14.80
N LYS A 71 10.07 -8.67 -14.79
CA LYS A 71 10.81 -9.55 -13.89
C LYS A 71 10.99 -8.88 -12.54
N GLU A 72 11.47 -9.64 -11.57
CA GLU A 72 11.83 -9.13 -10.23
C GLU A 72 12.90 -8.04 -10.30
N PHE A 73 13.86 -8.16 -11.22
CA PHE A 73 14.85 -7.11 -11.44
C PHE A 73 14.23 -5.80 -11.93
N ASP A 74 13.09 -5.85 -12.62
CA ASP A 74 12.39 -4.66 -13.09
C ASP A 74 11.67 -3.97 -11.92
N LEU A 75 11.12 -4.75 -10.96
CA LEU A 75 10.57 -4.21 -9.71
C LEU A 75 11.62 -3.42 -8.93
N ILE A 76 12.83 -3.97 -8.79
CA ILE A 76 13.94 -3.30 -8.08
C ILE A 76 14.31 -1.99 -8.77
N LYS A 77 14.49 -2.00 -10.10
CA LYS A 77 14.83 -0.79 -10.86
C LYS A 77 13.76 0.30 -10.73
N VAL A 78 12.49 -0.07 -10.81
CA VAL A 78 11.39 0.88 -10.69
C VAL A 78 11.32 1.43 -9.27
N TYR A 79 11.53 0.59 -8.26
CA TYR A 79 11.61 1.04 -6.86
C TYR A 79 12.71 2.09 -6.68
N GLU A 80 13.93 1.81 -7.15
CA GLU A 80 15.06 2.74 -7.08
C GLU A 80 14.78 4.04 -7.85
N LEU A 81 14.19 3.95 -9.05
CA LEU A 81 13.78 5.12 -9.83
C LEU A 81 12.80 6.00 -9.05
N PHE A 82 11.80 5.40 -8.42
CA PHE A 82 10.79 6.12 -7.66
C PHE A 82 11.32 6.68 -6.34
N GLU A 83 12.28 6.03 -5.69
CA GLU A 83 13.01 6.65 -4.57
C GLU A 83 13.78 7.89 -5.00
N ILE A 84 14.49 7.85 -6.15
CA ILE A 84 15.21 9.00 -6.69
C ILE A 84 14.27 10.17 -7.03
N LEU A 85 13.03 9.86 -7.44
CA LEU A 85 12.00 10.84 -7.78
C LEU A 85 11.15 11.26 -6.58
N ASP A 86 11.54 10.89 -5.35
CA ASP A 86 10.83 11.18 -4.09
C ASP A 86 9.35 10.73 -4.10
N PHE A 87 9.05 9.60 -4.76
CA PHE A 87 7.72 9.00 -4.67
C PHE A 87 7.54 8.32 -3.30
N PRO A 88 6.38 8.51 -2.63
CA PRO A 88 6.14 7.94 -1.31
C PRO A 88 5.74 6.48 -1.44
N ILE A 89 6.68 5.58 -1.73
CA ILE A 89 6.41 4.13 -1.80
C ILE A 89 6.25 3.58 -0.37
N LEU A 90 5.18 2.84 -0.15
CA LEU A 90 4.89 2.13 1.09
C LEU A 90 5.36 0.67 1.03
N ASP A 91 5.09 -0.01 -0.09
CA ASP A 91 5.42 -1.42 -0.30
C ASP A 91 5.69 -1.69 -1.78
N ALA A 92 6.58 -2.63 -2.05
CA ALA A 92 6.97 -3.06 -3.38
C ALA A 92 7.10 -4.58 -3.38
N ARG A 93 6.24 -5.27 -4.12
CA ARG A 93 6.17 -6.73 -4.06
C ARG A 93 5.84 -7.37 -5.39
N ARG A 94 6.14 -8.65 -5.47
CA ARG A 94 5.75 -9.52 -6.58
C ARG A 94 4.48 -10.25 -6.22
N VAL A 95 3.47 -10.17 -7.08
CA VAL A 95 2.15 -10.74 -6.86
C VAL A 95 1.98 -11.96 -7.75
N TYR A 96 1.70 -13.09 -7.13
CA TYR A 96 1.41 -14.36 -7.80
C TYR A 96 -0.10 -14.61 -7.69
N CYS A 97 -0.78 -14.76 -8.83
CA CYS A 97 -2.20 -15.12 -8.84
C CYS A 97 -2.37 -16.60 -9.14
N LYS A 98 -3.33 -17.19 -8.44
CA LYS A 98 -3.75 -18.57 -8.62
C LYS A 98 -5.16 -18.55 -9.16
N ASP A 99 -5.33 -19.12 -10.34
CA ASP A 99 -6.62 -19.23 -11.01
C ASP A 99 -7.11 -20.69 -10.89
N PRO A 100 -8.16 -20.94 -10.10
CA PRO A 100 -8.75 -22.27 -10.00
C PRO A 100 -9.36 -22.69 -11.34
N ILE A 101 -9.17 -23.96 -11.69
CA ILE A 101 -9.74 -24.58 -12.89
C ILE A 101 -10.93 -25.42 -12.46
N TYR A 102 -12.09 -25.12 -13.02
CA TYR A 102 -13.32 -25.85 -12.77
C TYR A 102 -13.68 -26.73 -13.96
N ASP A 103 -14.31 -27.88 -13.70
CA ASP A 103 -14.93 -28.70 -14.73
C ASP A 103 -16.33 -28.19 -15.10
N GLU A 104 -17.02 -28.92 -15.99
CA GLU A 104 -18.39 -28.59 -16.43
C GLU A 104 -19.45 -28.67 -15.31
N GLN A 105 -19.10 -29.19 -14.12
CA GLN A 105 -19.96 -29.32 -12.95
C GLN A 105 -19.60 -28.32 -11.84
N ASP A 106 -18.79 -27.31 -12.16
CA ASP A 106 -18.25 -26.32 -11.21
C ASP A 106 -17.42 -26.94 -10.08
N ILE A 107 -16.81 -28.11 -10.30
CA ILE A 107 -15.90 -28.74 -9.34
C ILE A 107 -14.47 -28.30 -9.67
N GLU A 108 -13.74 -27.82 -8.67
CA GLU A 108 -12.32 -27.46 -8.82
C GLU A 108 -11.50 -28.74 -9.09
N ILE A 109 -10.95 -28.85 -10.29
CA ILE A 109 -10.19 -30.01 -10.78
C ILE A 109 -8.69 -29.75 -10.88
N GLY A 110 -8.27 -28.50 -10.68
CA GLY A 110 -6.86 -28.13 -10.75
C GLY A 110 -6.64 -26.64 -10.59
N GLU A 111 -5.39 -26.24 -10.79
CA GLU A 111 -4.93 -24.88 -10.52
C GLU A 111 -3.98 -24.46 -11.64
N ASN A 112 -4.22 -23.26 -12.18
CA ASN A 112 -3.25 -22.57 -13.03
C ASN A 112 -2.62 -21.44 -12.23
N TRP A 113 -1.31 -21.27 -12.42
CA TRP A 113 -0.59 -20.11 -11.90
C TRP A 113 -0.38 -19.13 -13.04
N THR A 114 -0.79 -17.88 -12.84
CA THR A 114 -0.49 -16.83 -13.83
C THR A 114 0.96 -16.39 -13.68
N ASP A 115 1.50 -15.83 -14.76
CA ASP A 115 2.76 -15.11 -14.64
C ASP A 115 2.63 -14.00 -13.59
N PRO A 116 3.64 -13.84 -12.70
CA PRO A 116 3.55 -12.89 -11.62
C PRO A 116 3.71 -11.46 -12.12
N TYR A 117 3.05 -10.55 -11.44
CA TYR A 117 3.11 -9.11 -11.71
C TYR A 117 3.86 -8.37 -10.61
N ASN A 118 4.34 -7.17 -10.93
CA ASN A 118 4.99 -6.29 -9.98
C ASN A 118 3.95 -5.31 -9.45
N GLU A 119 3.88 -5.13 -8.12
CA GLU A 119 2.96 -4.21 -7.46
C GLU A 119 3.72 -3.18 -6.63
N LEU A 120 3.38 -1.92 -6.81
CA LEU A 120 3.86 -0.80 -6.00
C LEU A 120 2.69 -0.15 -5.30
N THR A 121 2.79 -0.02 -3.99
CA THR A 121 1.81 0.64 -3.13
C THR A 121 2.39 1.94 -2.62
N PHE A 122 1.60 3.02 -2.63
CA PHE A 122 2.05 4.36 -2.23
C PHE A 122 1.40 4.80 -0.92
N ALA A 123 2.09 5.65 -0.16
CA ALA A 123 1.54 6.32 1.01
C ALA A 123 0.81 7.61 0.59
N ILE A 124 -0.34 7.89 1.23
CA ILE A 124 -1.18 9.11 1.03
C ILE A 124 -1.23 9.90 2.34
#